data_AF-A0AAV2HRM7-F1
#
_entry.id   AF-A0AAV2HRM7-F1
#
_cell.length_a   1.000
_cell.length_b   1.000
_cell.length_c   1.000
_cell.angle_alpha   90.00
_cell.angle_beta   90.00
_cell.angle_gamma   90.00
#
_symmetry.space_group_name_H-M   'P 1'
#
loop_
_entity.id
_entity.type
_entity.pdbx_description
1 polymer ?
#
loop_
_entity_poly.entity_id
_entity_poly.type
_entity_poly.pdbx_seq_one_letter_code
_entity_poly.pdbx_strand_id
1 'polypeptide(L)'
;MAFHCHPCLMNLTLIGKMETFVDDTREILNIKGIQLEDVIGNVSSFEATSEIGIITDISLRTFSYLQNRDLGCLTLHMALTRLWTSFQVRGLISKTFPLPFHESSAPYDIIPKYVFISEAVSAFKSSGSPEVRHRQRREAMIEAYRSVPRDTISMLEKAFALDCLLFDYSCELSVQLLETDASMVGEIYFKET
;
A
#
# COMPACT_ATOMS: atom_id res chain seq x y z
N MET A 1 16.34 -15.01 21.92
CA MET A 1 15.10 -15.80 21.87
C MET A 1 13.98 -14.83 21.59
N ALA A 2 13.36 -14.91 20.41
CA ALA A 2 12.23 -14.05 20.07
C ALA A 2 11.01 -14.53 20.85
N PHE A 3 10.50 -13.71 21.76
CA PHE A 3 9.15 -13.87 22.30
C PHE A 3 8.18 -13.53 21.16
N HIS A 4 7.86 -14.52 20.32
CA HIS A 4 6.69 -14.39 19.47
C HIS A 4 5.48 -14.24 20.40
N CYS A 5 4.65 -13.21 20.16
CA CYS A 5 3.39 -13.03 20.89
C CYS A 5 2.64 -14.36 20.87
N HIS A 6 2.47 -14.99 22.03
CA HIS A 6 1.70 -16.23 22.14
C HIS A 6 0.29 -15.83 22.60
N PRO A 7 -0.66 -15.61 21.68
CA PRO A 7 -1.99 -15.09 22.03
C PRO A 7 -2.69 -15.97 23.07
N CYS A 8 -2.43 -17.29 23.06
CA CYS A 8 -3.00 -18.22 24.04
C CYS A 8 -2.50 -18.04 25.48
N LEU A 9 -1.41 -17.30 25.71
CA LEU A 9 -0.88 -16.99 27.06
C LEU A 9 -1.33 -15.61 27.55
N MET A 10 -1.99 -14.82 26.69
CA MET A 10 -2.49 -13.50 27.04
C MET A 10 -4.01 -13.55 27.18
N ASN A 11 -4.54 -13.07 28.31
CA ASN A 11 -5.97 -12.88 28.48
C ASN A 11 -6.41 -11.64 27.70
N LEU A 12 -6.56 -11.79 26.38
CA LEU A 12 -7.02 -10.73 25.50
C LEU A 12 -8.53 -10.56 25.64
N THR A 13 -8.96 -9.44 26.20
CA THR A 13 -10.38 -9.07 26.32
C THR A 13 -10.90 -8.37 25.07
N LEU A 14 -10.00 -7.82 24.25
CA LEU A 14 -10.31 -7.06 23.04
C LEU A 14 -9.27 -7.39 21.97
N ILE A 15 -9.74 -7.66 20.76
CA ILE A 15 -8.92 -7.80 19.55
C ILE A 15 -9.31 -6.64 18.63
N GLY A 16 -8.39 -5.71 18.42
CA GLY A 16 -8.56 -4.63 17.45
C GLY A 16 -8.15 -5.09 16.05
N LYS A 17 -8.92 -4.71 15.03
CA LYS A 17 -8.60 -4.94 13.62
C LYS A 17 -8.06 -3.63 13.04
N MET A 18 -7.02 -3.70 12.19
CA MET A 18 -6.45 -2.50 11.57
C MET A 18 -7.44 -1.83 10.62
N GLU A 19 -8.35 -2.63 10.06
CA GLU A 19 -9.43 -2.23 9.17
C GLU A 19 -10.46 -1.34 9.86
N THR A 20 -10.71 -1.55 11.15
CA THR A 20 -11.68 -0.80 11.96
C THR A 20 -11.01 0.20 12.90
N PHE A 21 -9.67 0.28 12.91
CA PHE A 21 -8.91 1.04 13.90
C PHE A 21 -9.36 2.51 14.04
N VAL A 22 -9.65 3.19 12.93
CA VAL A 22 -10.08 4.60 12.96
C VAL A 22 -11.46 4.72 13.60
N ASP A 23 -12.39 3.85 13.23
CA ASP A 23 -13.76 3.87 13.74
C ASP A 23 -13.81 3.44 15.21
N ASP A 24 -13.06 2.40 15.58
CA ASP A 24 -12.88 1.93 16.95
C ASP A 24 -12.25 3.03 17.82
N THR A 25 -11.22 3.72 17.31
CA THR A 25 -10.59 4.83 18.03
C THR A 25 -11.56 5.98 18.21
N ARG A 26 -12.33 6.34 17.18
CA ARG A 26 -13.34 7.39 17.26
C ARG A 26 -14.39 7.06 18.33
N GLU A 27 -14.87 5.83 18.36
CA GLU A 27 -15.86 5.39 19.35
C GLU A 27 -15.29 5.42 20.78
N ILE A 28 -14.07 4.93 20.98
CA ILE A 28 -13.39 4.96 22.29
C ILE A 28 -13.22 6.40 22.80
N LEU A 29 -12.83 7.33 21.91
CA LEU A 29 -12.67 8.74 22.27
C LEU A 29 -14.02 9.41 22.55
N ASN A 30 -15.04 9.12 21.75
CA ASN A 30 -16.40 9.62 21.94
C ASN A 30 -16.98 9.23 23.31
N ILE A 31 -16.74 8.00 23.77
CA ILE A 31 -17.15 7.54 25.11
C ILE A 31 -16.53 8.40 26.22
N LYS A 32 -15.36 8.99 25.98
CA LYS A 32 -14.67 9.89 26.91
C LYS A 32 -14.98 11.37 26.68
N GLY A 33 -15.87 11.69 25.74
CA GLY A 33 -16.20 13.07 25.38
C GLY A 33 -15.03 13.80 24.70
N ILE A 34 -14.10 13.07 24.09
CA ILE A 34 -12.97 13.63 23.35
C ILE A 34 -13.30 13.50 21.87
N GLN A 35 -13.27 14.61 21.13
CA GLN A 35 -13.42 14.56 19.69
C GLN A 35 -12.10 14.09 19.08
N LEU A 36 -12.19 13.23 18.06
CA LEU A 36 -11.00 12.70 17.38
C LEU A 36 -10.14 13.87 16.84
N GLU A 37 -10.79 14.91 16.30
CA GLU A 37 -10.15 16.10 15.75
C GLU A 37 -9.32 16.88 16.78
N ASP A 38 -9.66 16.79 18.07
CA ASP A 38 -8.90 17.44 19.15
C ASP A 38 -7.55 16.73 19.40
N VAL A 39 -7.45 15.45 19.04
CA VAL A 39 -6.26 14.62 19.22
C VAL A 39 -5.37 14.62 17.98
N ILE A 40 -5.97 14.47 16.79
CA ILE A 40 -5.22 14.30 15.53
C ILE A 40 -5.24 15.55 14.63
N GLY A 41 -5.97 16.59 15.00
CA GLY A 41 -6.19 17.77 14.14
C GLY A 41 -7.16 17.50 13.00
N ASN A 42 -7.16 18.37 11.98
CA ASN A 42 -8.07 18.25 10.84
C ASN A 42 -7.72 17.02 9.97
N VAL A 43 -8.56 15.98 10.05
CA VAL A 43 -8.31 14.65 9.46
C VAL A 43 -8.12 14.67 7.94
N SER A 44 -8.79 15.60 7.25
CA SER A 44 -8.71 15.75 5.79
C SER A 44 -7.30 16.07 5.27
N SER A 45 -6.47 16.75 6.07
CA SER A 45 -5.07 17.00 5.72
C SER A 45 -4.14 15.90 6.21
N PHE A 46 -4.57 15.06 7.17
CA PHE A 46 -3.72 14.05 7.78
C PHE A 46 -3.36 12.93 6.79
N GLU A 47 -4.32 12.41 6.03
CA GLU A 47 -4.06 11.32 5.06
C GLU A 47 -3.11 11.76 3.95
N ALA A 48 -3.40 12.90 3.30
CA ALA A 48 -2.53 13.42 2.24
C ALA A 48 -1.13 13.81 2.77
N THR A 49 -1.06 14.36 3.98
CA THR A 49 0.24 14.68 4.63
C THR A 49 1.00 13.40 4.99
N SER A 50 0.30 12.37 5.45
CA SER A 50 0.85 11.06 5.75
C SER A 50 1.39 10.37 4.49
N GLU A 51 0.63 10.37 3.40
CA GLU A 51 1.04 9.79 2.11
C GLU A 51 2.26 10.51 1.51
N ILE A 52 2.28 11.84 1.53
CA ILE A 52 3.47 12.63 1.12
C ILE A 52 4.65 12.35 2.05
N GLY A 53 4.40 12.21 3.36
CA GLY A 53 5.40 11.81 4.35
C GLY A 53 6.01 10.45 4.03
N ILE A 54 5.18 9.47 3.65
CA ILE A 54 5.61 8.13 3.23
C ILE A 54 6.47 8.20 1.97
N ILE A 55 6.03 8.93 0.93
CA ILE A 55 6.82 9.12 -0.31
C ILE A 55 8.19 9.70 0.04
N THR A 56 8.22 10.72 0.89
CA THR A 56 9.44 11.43 1.28
C THR A 56 10.37 10.52 2.09
N ASP A 57 9.88 9.87 3.15
CA ASP A 57 10.69 9.01 4.03
C ASP A 57 11.28 7.81 3.27
N ILE A 58 10.46 7.09 2.49
CA ILE A 58 10.93 5.95 1.70
C ILE A 58 11.99 6.41 0.70
N SER A 59 11.73 7.51 -0.02
CA SER A 59 12.70 8.06 -0.97
C SER A 59 14.03 8.42 -0.29
N LEU A 60 13.98 9.15 0.83
CA LEU A 60 15.18 9.54 1.57
C LEU A 60 15.98 8.32 2.04
N ARG A 61 15.31 7.29 2.57
CA ARG A 61 15.95 6.04 2.98
C ARG A 61 16.57 5.30 1.81
N THR A 62 15.88 5.21 0.68
CA THR A 62 16.41 4.59 -0.54
C THR A 62 17.63 5.33 -1.03
N PHE A 63 17.58 6.65 -1.19
CA PHE A 63 18.74 7.44 -1.62
C PHE A 63 19.92 7.33 -0.63
N SER A 64 19.66 7.34 0.67
CA SER A 64 20.69 7.12 1.70
C SER A 64 21.33 5.73 1.55
N TYR A 65 20.54 4.69 1.28
CA TYR A 65 21.06 3.35 1.02
C TYR A 65 21.92 3.29 -0.24
N LEU A 66 21.45 3.90 -1.34
CA LEU A 66 22.14 3.90 -2.63
C LEU A 66 23.46 4.69 -2.59
N GLN A 67 23.56 5.74 -1.77
CA GLN A 67 24.78 6.52 -1.62
C GLN A 67 25.87 5.82 -0.79
N ASN A 68 25.46 4.95 0.15
CA ASN A 68 26.35 4.38 1.16
C ASN A 68 26.78 2.94 0.89
N ARG A 69 26.40 2.35 -0.25
CA ARG A 69 26.71 0.95 -0.57
C ARG A 69 27.09 0.75 -2.03
N ASP A 70 27.94 -0.25 -2.25
CA ASP A 70 28.16 -0.80 -3.57
C ASP A 70 26.87 -1.46 -4.06
N LEU A 71 26.37 -0.99 -5.21
CA LEU A 71 25.13 -1.45 -5.81
C LEU A 71 25.28 -2.79 -6.52
N GLY A 72 26.52 -3.29 -6.70
CA GLY A 72 26.80 -4.54 -7.37
C GLY A 72 26.20 -4.55 -8.79
N CYS A 73 25.16 -5.36 -9.00
CA CYS A 73 24.45 -5.48 -10.28
C CYS A 73 23.25 -4.52 -10.46
N LEU A 74 22.99 -3.63 -9.49
CA LEU A 74 21.85 -2.71 -9.52
C LEU A 74 22.31 -1.32 -10.01
N THR A 75 21.72 -0.80 -11.08
CA THR A 75 21.94 0.60 -11.48
C THR A 75 21.04 1.55 -10.69
N LEU A 76 21.41 2.83 -10.59
CA LEU A 76 20.56 3.86 -9.99
C LEU A 76 19.18 3.87 -10.65
N HIS A 77 19.12 3.81 -11.99
CA HIS A 77 17.87 3.77 -12.74
C HIS A 77 17.00 2.56 -12.36
N MET A 78 17.57 1.35 -12.26
CA MET A 78 16.84 0.16 -11.81
C MET A 78 16.30 0.33 -10.39
N ALA A 79 17.08 0.91 -9.48
CA ALA A 79 16.65 1.18 -8.11
C ALA A 79 15.48 2.18 -8.06
N LEU A 80 15.57 3.29 -8.81
CA LEU A 80 14.53 4.31 -8.87
C LEU A 80 13.27 3.82 -9.59
N THR A 81 13.43 2.98 -10.62
CA THR A 81 12.30 2.29 -11.27
C THR A 81 11.56 1.42 -10.25
N ARG A 82 12.27 0.60 -9.47
CA ARG A 82 11.66 -0.22 -8.42
C ARG A 82 10.98 0.62 -7.34
N LEU A 83 11.61 1.73 -6.95
CA LEU A 83 11.03 2.66 -5.98
C LEU A 83 9.72 3.27 -6.50
N TRP A 84 9.71 3.73 -7.76
CA TRP A 84 8.52 4.24 -8.44
C TRP A 84 7.41 3.20 -8.52
N THR A 85 7.73 1.98 -8.96
CA THR A 85 6.78 0.87 -9.00
C THR A 85 6.23 0.56 -7.61
N SER A 86 7.05 0.63 -6.55
CA SER A 86 6.57 0.46 -5.18
C SER A 86 5.51 1.52 -4.81
N PHE A 87 5.67 2.78 -5.25
CA PHE A 87 4.64 3.80 -5.04
C PHE A 87 3.37 3.49 -5.82
N GLN A 88 3.49 2.99 -7.05
CA GLN A 88 2.34 2.59 -7.86
C GLN A 88 1.56 1.42 -7.26
N VAL A 89 2.25 0.38 -6.79
CA VAL A 89 1.62 -0.78 -6.15
C VAL A 89 0.93 -0.40 -4.84
N ARG A 90 1.47 0.58 -4.11
CA ARG A 90 0.84 1.12 -2.89
C ARG A 90 -0.36 2.03 -3.18
N GLY A 91 -0.63 2.33 -4.46
CA GLY A 91 -1.68 3.26 -4.88
C GLY A 91 -1.33 4.73 -4.62
N LEU A 92 -0.07 5.07 -4.31
CA LEU A 92 0.35 6.46 -4.10
C LEU A 92 0.45 7.20 -5.44
N ILE A 93 0.94 6.52 -6.47
CA ILE A 93 1.09 7.08 -7.81
C ILE A 93 0.28 6.23 -8.78
N SER A 94 -0.37 6.87 -9.76
CA SER A 94 -1.10 6.15 -10.81
C SER A 94 -0.19 5.18 -11.56
N LYS A 95 -0.70 3.96 -11.81
CA LYS A 95 -0.04 2.97 -12.67
C LYS A 95 0.25 3.50 -14.08
N THR A 96 -0.53 4.49 -14.54
CA THR A 96 -0.39 5.09 -15.88
C THR A 96 0.74 6.12 -15.97
N PHE A 97 1.30 6.56 -14.84
CA PHE A 97 2.39 7.54 -14.84
C PHE A 97 3.73 6.83 -14.91
N PRO A 98 4.46 6.93 -16.04
CA PRO A 98 5.78 6.35 -16.15
C PRO A 98 6.76 7.10 -15.23
N LEU A 99 7.87 6.43 -14.90
CA LEU A 99 9.01 7.10 -14.29
C LEU A 99 9.43 8.26 -15.22
N PRO A 100 9.51 9.52 -14.75
CA PRO A 100 9.82 10.67 -15.60
C PRO A 100 11.30 10.76 -15.98
N PHE A 101 12.09 9.74 -15.64
CA PHE A 101 13.50 9.61 -15.98
C PHE A 101 13.64 8.43 -16.92
N HIS A 102 13.97 8.69 -18.19
CA HIS A 102 14.20 7.63 -19.19
C HIS A 102 15.56 6.93 -18.97
N GLU A 103 16.07 6.16 -19.92
CA GLU A 103 17.43 5.58 -19.86
C GLU A 103 18.41 6.21 -20.89
N SER A 104 17.94 7.10 -21.79
CA SER A 104 18.72 7.77 -22.88
C SER A 104 19.12 9.29 -22.78
N SER A 105 18.42 10.15 -22.02
CA SER A 105 18.79 11.50 -21.52
C SER A 105 19.82 11.57 -20.37
N ALA A 106 21.11 11.77 -20.70
CA ALA A 106 22.16 12.06 -19.72
C ALA A 106 21.86 13.32 -18.87
N PRO A 107 22.24 13.34 -17.57
CA PRO A 107 23.02 12.34 -16.85
C PRO A 107 22.15 11.48 -15.91
N TYR A 108 21.88 10.22 -16.28
CA TYR A 108 21.12 9.26 -15.46
C TYR A 108 21.81 8.79 -14.20
N ASP A 109 23.14 8.92 -14.17
CA ASP A 109 23.94 8.57 -13.01
C ASP A 109 23.82 9.63 -11.89
N ILE A 110 23.10 10.72 -12.14
CA ILE A 110 22.96 11.84 -11.21
C ILE A 110 21.50 12.33 -11.23
N ILE A 111 20.59 11.54 -10.67
CA ILE A 111 19.26 12.03 -10.31
C ILE A 111 19.32 12.52 -8.86
N PRO A 112 19.22 13.84 -8.59
CA PRO A 112 19.26 14.32 -7.23
C PRO A 112 18.01 13.88 -6.45
N LYS A 113 18.20 13.47 -5.19
CA LYS A 113 17.11 13.00 -4.33
C LYS A 113 15.90 13.93 -4.28
N TYR A 114 16.14 15.24 -4.26
CA TYR A 114 15.08 16.25 -4.16
C TYR A 114 14.26 16.35 -5.46
N VAL A 115 14.89 16.12 -6.62
CA VAL A 115 14.20 16.08 -7.91
C VAL A 115 13.30 14.85 -7.97
N PHE A 116 13.80 13.69 -7.57
CA PHE A 116 12.98 12.48 -7.52
C PHE A 116 11.77 12.65 -6.59
N ILE A 117 11.99 13.18 -5.38
CA ILE A 117 10.90 13.43 -4.41
C ILE A 117 9.89 14.43 -4.97
N SER A 118 10.34 15.53 -5.59
CA SER A 118 9.41 16.52 -6.15
C SER A 118 8.57 15.94 -7.27
N GLU A 119 9.16 15.12 -8.14
CA GLU A 119 8.44 14.43 -9.21
C GLU A 119 7.45 13.40 -8.65
N ALA A 120 7.84 12.62 -7.64
CA ALA A 120 6.96 11.65 -7.00
C ALA A 120 5.76 12.32 -6.31
N VAL A 121 5.99 13.45 -5.63
CA VAL A 121 4.92 14.24 -4.99
C VAL A 121 4.01 14.91 -6.03
N SER A 122 4.58 15.40 -7.13
CA SER A 122 3.81 15.94 -8.26
C SER A 122 2.91 14.87 -8.87
N ALA A 123 3.47 13.69 -9.15
CA ALA A 123 2.73 12.55 -9.66
C ALA A 123 1.62 12.10 -8.71
N PHE A 124 1.88 12.05 -7.40
CA PHE A 124 0.88 11.76 -6.37
C PHE A 124 -0.30 12.74 -6.45
N LYS A 125 -0.04 14.05 -6.50
CA LYS A 125 -1.09 15.08 -6.61
C LYS A 125 -1.92 14.95 -7.88
N SER A 126 -1.33 14.45 -8.96
CA SER A 126 -2.01 14.21 -10.24
C SER A 126 -2.66 12.82 -10.35
N SER A 127 -2.52 11.94 -9.35
CA SER A 127 -2.98 10.54 -9.41
C SER A 127 -4.46 10.34 -9.09
N GLY A 128 -5.24 11.42 -9.04
CA GLY A 128 -6.69 11.39 -8.81
C GLY A 128 -7.06 11.37 -7.32
N SER A 129 -8.33 11.09 -7.03
CA SER A 129 -8.87 11.07 -5.67
C SER A 129 -8.40 9.85 -4.86
N PRO A 130 -8.49 9.88 -3.52
CA PRO A 130 -8.15 8.73 -2.68
C PRO A 130 -8.85 7.44 -3.11
N GLU A 131 -10.12 7.50 -3.51
CA GLU A 131 -10.90 6.33 -3.93
C GLU A 131 -10.32 5.68 -5.20
N VAL A 132 -9.84 6.50 -6.15
CA VAL A 132 -9.15 6.03 -7.35
C VAL A 132 -7.85 5.33 -6.95
N ARG A 133 -7.07 5.94 -6.06
CA ARG A 133 -5.81 5.41 -5.53
C ARG A 133 -5.99 4.08 -4.79
N HIS A 134 -7.02 3.97 -3.95
CA HIS A 134 -7.39 2.73 -3.25
C HIS A 134 -7.75 1.60 -4.21
N ARG A 135 -8.52 1.90 -5.27
CA ARG A 135 -8.85 0.94 -6.31
C ARG A 135 -7.61 0.46 -7.06
N GLN A 136 -6.70 1.37 -7.43
CA GLN A 136 -5.44 1.00 -8.09
C GLN A 136 -4.57 0.07 -7.24
N ARG A 137 -4.49 0.34 -5.92
CA ARG A 137 -3.80 -0.54 -4.97
C ARG A 137 -4.42 -1.93 -4.95
N ARG A 138 -5.76 -2.02 -4.91
CA ARG A 138 -6.48 -3.30 -4.94
C ARG A 138 -6.21 -4.07 -6.23
N GLU A 139 -6.26 -3.40 -7.37
CA GLU A 139 -5.96 -3.99 -8.68
C GLU A 139 -4.51 -4.50 -8.75
N ALA A 140 -3.53 -3.72 -8.27
CA ALA A 140 -2.13 -4.14 -8.20
C ALA A 140 -1.94 -5.40 -7.35
N MET A 141 -2.65 -5.48 -6.22
CA MET A 141 -2.64 -6.67 -5.38
C MET A 141 -3.20 -7.88 -6.13
N ILE A 142 -4.39 -7.77 -6.72
CA ILE A 142 -5.02 -8.87 -7.47
C ILE A 142 -4.11 -9.35 -8.60
N GLU A 143 -3.56 -8.42 -9.38
CA GLU A 143 -2.62 -8.71 -10.47
C GLU A 143 -1.38 -9.46 -9.99
N ALA A 144 -0.78 -9.05 -8.87
CA ALA A 144 0.37 -9.74 -8.29
C ALA A 144 0.00 -11.17 -7.85
N TYR A 145 -1.13 -11.35 -7.18
CA TYR A 145 -1.56 -12.67 -6.70
C TYR A 145 -2.00 -13.61 -7.84
N ARG A 146 -2.44 -13.09 -8.99
CA ARG A 146 -2.71 -13.90 -10.19
C ARG A 146 -1.48 -14.62 -10.72
N SER A 147 -0.28 -14.08 -10.50
CA SER A 147 0.97 -14.72 -10.90
C SER A 147 1.36 -15.91 -10.00
N VAL A 148 0.70 -16.08 -8.86
CA VAL A 148 1.03 -17.11 -7.87
C VAL A 148 0.30 -18.42 -8.21
N PRO A 149 1.00 -19.58 -8.23
CA PRO A 149 0.36 -20.87 -8.47
C PRO A 149 -0.74 -21.17 -7.45
N ARG A 150 -1.85 -21.78 -7.92
CA ARG A 150 -2.99 -22.13 -7.07
C ARG A 150 -2.62 -23.04 -5.90
N ASP A 151 -1.71 -23.99 -6.13
CA ASP A 151 -1.22 -24.89 -5.08
C ASP A 151 -0.54 -24.12 -3.94
N THR A 152 0.25 -23.09 -4.28
CA THR A 152 0.89 -22.20 -3.31
C THR A 152 -0.15 -21.41 -2.52
N ILE A 153 -1.21 -20.92 -3.17
CA ILE A 153 -2.32 -20.23 -2.49
C ILE A 153 -3.00 -21.19 -1.51
N SER A 154 -3.32 -22.41 -1.92
CA SER A 154 -3.94 -23.41 -1.02
C SER A 154 -3.05 -23.78 0.16
N MET A 155 -1.73 -23.84 -0.03
CA MET A 155 -0.77 -24.03 1.06
C MET A 155 -0.79 -22.87 2.06
N LEU A 156 -0.89 -21.62 1.59
CA LEU A 156 -1.02 -20.45 2.44
C LEU A 156 -2.33 -20.48 3.24
N GLU A 157 -3.45 -20.78 2.59
CA GLU A 157 -4.77 -20.89 3.25
C GLU A 157 -4.71 -21.91 4.40
N LYS A 158 -4.05 -23.07 4.19
CA LYS A 158 -3.86 -24.08 5.23
C LYS A 158 -2.92 -23.63 6.34
N ALA A 159 -1.82 -22.95 6.00
CA ALA A 159 -0.83 -22.49 6.96
C ALA A 159 -1.40 -21.44 7.93
N PHE A 160 -2.28 -20.56 7.44
CA PHE A 160 -2.88 -19.47 8.22
C PHE A 160 -4.30 -19.77 8.74
N ALA A 161 -4.82 -20.99 8.52
CA ALA A 161 -6.20 -21.35 8.92
C ALA A 161 -6.50 -21.07 10.40
N LEU A 162 -5.55 -21.36 11.29
CA LEU A 162 -5.71 -21.11 12.73
C LEU A 162 -5.69 -19.62 13.06
N ASP A 163 -4.85 -18.83 12.41
CA ASP A 163 -4.80 -17.38 12.60
C ASP A 163 -6.09 -16.73 12.08
N CYS A 164 -6.55 -17.14 10.90
CA CYS A 164 -7.84 -16.72 10.35
C CYS A 164 -8.99 -16.99 11.32
N LEU A 165 -9.03 -18.20 11.91
CA LEU A 165 -10.05 -18.56 12.89
C LEU A 165 -9.93 -17.72 14.17
N LEU A 166 -8.71 -17.54 14.67
CA LEU A 166 -8.46 -16.83 15.93
C LEU A 166 -8.79 -15.35 15.85
N PHE A 167 -8.52 -14.72 14.71
CA PHE A 167 -8.72 -13.29 14.48
C PHE A 167 -9.98 -12.96 13.66
N ASP A 168 -10.82 -13.97 13.38
CA ASP A 168 -12.08 -13.81 12.65
C ASP A 168 -11.87 -13.16 11.27
N TYR A 169 -10.94 -13.74 10.49
CA TYR A 169 -10.72 -13.44 9.09
C TYR A 169 -11.21 -14.60 8.20
N SER A 170 -11.70 -14.28 7.00
CA SER A 170 -11.96 -15.30 5.97
C SER A 170 -10.63 -15.79 5.40
N CYS A 171 -10.45 -17.12 5.41
CA CYS A 171 -9.24 -17.78 4.92
C CYS A 171 -9.36 -18.26 3.47
N GLU A 172 -10.45 -17.91 2.77
CA GLU A 172 -10.67 -18.28 1.38
C GLU A 172 -10.08 -17.21 0.43
N LEU A 173 -8.74 -17.19 0.34
CA LEU A 173 -8.03 -16.28 -0.58
C LEU A 173 -8.44 -16.54 -2.03
N SER A 174 -8.62 -17.82 -2.40
CA SER A 174 -8.99 -18.24 -3.74
C SER A 174 -10.33 -17.63 -4.19
N VAL A 175 -11.33 -17.55 -3.31
CA VAL A 175 -12.63 -16.94 -3.62
C VAL A 175 -12.50 -15.41 -3.76
N GLN A 176 -11.82 -14.77 -2.81
CA GLN A 176 -11.66 -13.30 -2.80
C GLN A 176 -10.84 -12.75 -3.98
N LEU A 177 -9.91 -13.54 -4.51
CA LEU A 177 -9.08 -13.19 -5.66
C LEU A 177 -9.76 -13.52 -7.01
N LEU A 178 -10.68 -14.48 -7.04
CA LEU A 178 -11.36 -14.96 -8.26
C LEU A 178 -12.77 -14.38 -8.47
N GLU A 179 -13.48 -13.93 -7.43
CA GLU A 179 -14.81 -13.29 -7.57
C GLU A 179 -14.78 -11.93 -8.30
N THR A 180 -13.59 -11.39 -8.58
CA THR A 180 -13.44 -10.19 -9.42
C THR A 180 -13.56 -10.48 -10.92
N ASP A 181 -13.67 -11.75 -11.34
CA ASP A 181 -13.93 -12.10 -12.74
C ASP A 181 -15.35 -11.73 -13.21
N ALA A 182 -16.32 -11.56 -12.30
CA ALA A 182 -17.71 -11.28 -12.67
C ALA A 182 -18.09 -9.78 -12.68
N SER A 183 -17.40 -8.93 -11.90
CA SER A 183 -17.75 -7.50 -11.77
C SER A 183 -16.94 -6.56 -12.67
N MET A 184 -15.90 -7.05 -13.34
CA MET A 184 -15.06 -6.23 -14.24
C MET A 184 -15.29 -6.49 -15.74
N VAL A 185 -16.27 -7.34 -16.09
CA VAL A 185 -16.69 -7.57 -17.49
C VAL A 185 -18.11 -7.01 -17.76
N GLY A 186 -18.74 -6.39 -16.77
CA GLY A 186 -20.19 -6.20 -16.74
C GLY A 186 -20.77 -4.79 -16.85
N GLU A 187 -20.00 -3.71 -16.98
CA GLU A 187 -20.57 -2.36 -17.17
C GLU A 187 -19.81 -1.55 -18.24
N ILE A 188 -19.70 -2.13 -19.43
CA ILE A 188 -19.70 -1.36 -20.68
C ILE A 188 -21.04 -1.61 -21.35
N TYR A 189 -22.09 -0.94 -20.91
CA TYR A 189 -23.25 -0.68 -21.77
C TYR A 189 -23.76 0.73 -21.51
N PHE A 190 -23.46 1.60 -22.48
CA PHE A 190 -24.28 2.74 -22.82
C PHE A 190 -25.77 2.38 -22.75
N LYS A 191 -26.56 3.24 -22.12
CA LYS A 191 -27.85 3.63 -22.72
C LYS A 191 -28.14 5.09 -22.40
N GLU A 192 -28.00 5.89 -23.45
CA GLU A 192 -28.77 7.10 -23.69
C GLU A 192 -30.24 6.92 -23.29
N THR A 193 -30.73 7.84 -22.47
CA THR A 193 -32.00 8.56 -22.70
C THR A 193 -31.94 9.88 -21.94
#